data_AF-A0A839USK4-F1
#
_entry.id   AF-A0A839USK4-F1
#
_cell.length_a   1.000
_cell.length_b   1.000
_cell.length_c   1.000
_cell.angle_alpha   90.00
_cell.angle_beta   90.00
_cell.angle_gamma   90.00
#
_symmetry.space_group_name_H-M   'P 1'
#
loop_
_entity.id
_entity.type
_entity.pdbx_description
1 polymer ?
#
loop_
_entity_poly.entity_id
_entity_poly.type
_entity_poly.pdbx_seq_one_letter_code
_entity_poly.pdbx_strand_id
1 'polypeptide(L)'
;MSDLLAPNCDVGSIAAVYCEGVKLVGRLLGFTYLAQSDDFERRLHKSLLGLGNNPSAGNVYGILYSFEFQSPEEFQRYIGKNFDCFQQSAPVKGLKDSVDFDGRLRSSALEVLSLSDNDIRKKYFDLFDFKSVDLLDLAANDSACVFHKLNHGYWEYLLLIFLGTNTYSRYKLREAKYETFNKRLRLPGYISALYQSQRSLINDPNDQYYYAISCSAGIQPIDNYIEKELTDVARGAMAGAIAYRSLFSDTGSSVYDGYAVKSLCYRDLLFDFIDVLAQRSDALVFIVPQTIKNIRLDSVLVNQYVLAVPRHHVHEYWPSVLALCIGYIDRLRSRHNKLTVIMECGAFSALLSVAMKKLNDEQVGTQGGWIKSFDLGRVLDSSNETAVKSQRWLKGSGVTWRVPFKI
;
A
#
# COMPACT_ATOMS: atom_id res chain seq x y z
N MET A 1 -34.01 9.08 -16.18
CA MET A 1 -32.55 8.87 -16.35
C MET A 1 -31.81 10.02 -15.65
N SER A 2 -31.84 10.30 -14.34
CA SER A 2 -31.99 9.55 -13.08
C SER A 2 -31.09 8.32 -12.96
N ASP A 3 -30.20 8.38 -11.96
CA ASP A 3 -29.43 7.29 -11.32
C ASP A 3 -27.98 7.02 -11.74
N LEU A 4 -27.14 8.08 -11.78
CA LEU A 4 -25.68 7.91 -11.85
C LEU A 4 -24.92 8.97 -11.05
N LEU A 5 -25.25 9.12 -9.76
CA LEU A 5 -24.40 9.76 -8.77
C LEU A 5 -24.63 9.01 -7.46
N ALA A 6 -23.60 8.83 -6.64
CA ALA A 6 -23.81 8.74 -5.20
C ALA A 6 -23.57 10.16 -4.64
N PRO A 7 -24.60 11.02 -4.53
CA PRO A 7 -24.46 12.37 -4.00
C PRO A 7 -24.66 12.40 -2.47
N ASN A 8 -24.81 11.26 -1.80
CA ASN A 8 -25.25 11.19 -0.40
C ASN A 8 -24.29 10.43 0.53
N CYS A 9 -22.98 10.70 0.45
CA CYS A 9 -22.14 10.49 1.63
C CYS A 9 -22.09 11.79 2.42
N ASP A 10 -23.07 11.97 3.30
CA ASP A 10 -23.05 12.98 4.36
C ASP A 10 -21.71 12.92 5.11
N VAL A 11 -21.23 14.05 5.63
CA VAL A 11 -20.02 14.15 6.45
C VAL A 11 -20.07 13.15 7.61
N GLY A 12 -21.26 12.95 8.19
CA GLY A 12 -21.50 11.93 9.20
C GLY A 12 -21.12 10.51 8.74
N SER A 13 -21.28 10.20 7.45
CA SER A 13 -20.96 8.90 6.88
C SER A 13 -19.46 8.67 6.67
N ILE A 14 -18.66 9.71 6.38
CA ILE A 14 -17.20 9.59 6.27
C ILE A 14 -16.56 9.54 7.65
N ALA A 15 -17.02 10.38 8.58
CA ALA A 15 -16.59 10.32 9.97
C ALA A 15 -16.92 8.96 10.60
N ALA A 16 -18.10 8.41 10.32
CA ALA A 16 -18.47 7.05 10.74
C ALA A 16 -17.52 5.99 10.16
N VAL A 17 -17.29 6.00 8.84
CA VAL A 17 -16.35 5.09 8.17
C VAL A 17 -14.94 5.19 8.78
N TYR A 18 -14.47 6.41 9.04
CA TYR A 18 -13.17 6.63 9.66
C TYR A 18 -13.12 6.09 11.10
N CYS A 19 -14.11 6.40 11.92
CA CYS A 19 -14.19 5.95 13.31
C CYS A 19 -14.30 4.42 13.43
N GLU A 20 -15.11 3.78 12.57
CA GLU A 20 -15.17 2.32 12.43
C GLU A 20 -13.82 1.77 12.01
N GLY A 21 -13.19 2.39 11.00
CA GLY A 21 -11.85 2.07 10.54
C GLY A 21 -10.78 2.16 11.62
N VAL A 22 -10.81 3.18 12.49
CA VAL A 22 -9.86 3.32 13.62
C VAL A 22 -10.04 2.18 14.61
N LYS A 23 -11.29 1.86 14.99
CA LYS A 23 -11.59 0.73 15.89
C LYS A 23 -11.10 -0.59 15.28
N LEU A 24 -11.36 -0.76 13.99
CA LEU A 24 -10.99 -1.96 13.24
C LEU A 24 -9.47 -2.10 13.13
N VAL A 25 -8.74 -1.06 12.73
CA VAL A 25 -7.27 -1.06 12.68
C VAL A 25 -6.68 -1.36 14.06
N GLY A 26 -7.23 -0.77 15.13
CA GLY A 26 -6.75 -1.04 16.47
C GLY A 26 -6.94 -2.49 16.91
N ARG A 27 -8.08 -3.09 16.54
CA ARG A 27 -8.35 -4.52 16.77
C ARG A 27 -7.43 -5.42 15.93
N LEU A 28 -7.34 -5.17 14.63
CA LEU A 28 -6.60 -6.02 13.69
C LEU A 28 -5.09 -5.97 13.98
N LEU A 29 -4.53 -4.77 14.09
CA LEU A 29 -3.08 -4.58 14.16
C LEU A 29 -2.55 -4.45 15.59
N GLY A 30 -3.43 -4.47 16.60
CA GLY A 30 -3.03 -4.31 18.01
C GLY A 30 -2.52 -2.90 18.32
N PHE A 31 -2.75 -1.93 17.44
CA PHE A 31 -2.37 -0.54 17.67
C PHE A 31 -3.50 0.20 18.39
N THR A 32 -3.37 0.42 19.69
CA THR A 32 -4.29 1.33 20.39
C THR A 32 -3.98 2.77 19.96
N TYR A 33 -4.72 3.26 18.99
CA TYR A 33 -4.73 4.69 18.67
C TYR A 33 -5.58 5.39 19.72
N LEU A 34 -4.93 6.00 20.71
CA LEU A 34 -5.59 7.03 21.50
C LEU A 34 -5.67 8.25 20.58
N ALA A 35 -6.77 8.31 19.84
CA ALA A 35 -7.22 9.53 19.20
C ALA A 35 -7.53 10.45 20.35
N GLN A 36 -6.59 11.32 20.57
CA GLN A 36 -6.78 12.38 21.46
C GLN A 36 -6.30 13.56 20.48
N SER A 37 -6.87 14.77 20.32
CA SER A 37 -6.14 16.05 20.01
C SER A 37 -7.09 17.25 19.94
N ASP A 38 -6.69 18.35 20.59
CA ASP A 38 -7.37 19.66 20.50
C ASP A 38 -7.28 20.33 19.11
N ASP A 39 -6.56 19.72 18.16
CA ASP A 39 -6.22 20.35 16.87
C ASP A 39 -6.25 19.34 15.69
N PHE A 40 -6.92 18.18 15.88
CA PHE A 40 -7.06 17.15 14.84
C PHE A 40 -7.71 17.73 13.58
N GLU A 41 -8.66 18.64 13.75
CA GLU A 41 -9.38 19.27 12.65
C GLU A 41 -8.48 20.13 11.78
N ARG A 42 -7.58 20.93 12.37
CA ARG A 42 -6.60 21.72 11.61
C ARG A 42 -5.66 20.83 10.81
N ARG A 43 -5.35 19.63 11.31
CA ARG A 43 -4.47 18.66 10.64
C ARG A 43 -5.20 17.84 9.58
N LEU A 44 -6.41 17.36 9.85
CA LEU A 44 -7.26 16.72 8.85
C LEU A 44 -7.61 17.71 7.74
N HIS A 45 -7.97 18.95 8.08
CA HIS A 45 -8.22 20.04 7.15
C HIS A 45 -6.96 20.45 6.39
N LYS A 46 -5.76 20.50 7.00
CA LYS A 46 -4.49 20.68 6.26
C LYS A 46 -4.18 19.52 5.31
N SER A 47 -4.43 18.28 5.73
CA SER A 47 -4.25 17.09 4.88
C SER A 47 -5.26 17.03 3.73
N LEU A 48 -6.45 17.60 3.92
CA LEU A 48 -7.51 17.72 2.91
C LEU A 48 -7.35 18.97 2.01
N LEU A 49 -6.87 20.10 2.54
CA LEU A 49 -6.66 21.36 1.78
C LEU A 49 -5.29 21.48 1.11
N GLY A 50 -4.29 20.69 1.52
CA GLY A 50 -3.05 20.53 0.75
C GLY A 50 -3.26 19.92 -0.64
N LEU A 51 -4.52 19.66 -1.02
CA LEU A 51 -4.96 18.96 -2.23
C LEU A 51 -5.40 19.87 -3.39
N GLY A 52 -5.26 21.20 -3.30
CA GLY A 52 -5.51 22.04 -4.49
C GLY A 52 -5.36 23.55 -4.27
N ASN A 53 -4.33 24.14 -4.88
CA ASN A 53 -4.29 25.56 -5.21
C ASN A 53 -4.11 25.70 -6.73
N ASN A 54 -5.21 25.71 -7.50
CA ASN A 54 -5.24 26.33 -8.82
C ASN A 54 -6.67 26.79 -9.18
N PRO A 55 -6.97 28.10 -9.13
CA PRO A 55 -8.35 28.62 -9.18
C PRO A 55 -8.86 28.97 -10.59
N SER A 56 -8.54 28.19 -11.63
CA SER A 56 -8.98 28.51 -13.00
C SER A 56 -9.34 27.30 -13.86
N ALA A 57 -10.43 26.61 -13.51
CA ALA A 57 -11.27 25.88 -14.46
C ALA A 57 -12.58 25.48 -13.78
N GLY A 58 -13.71 25.94 -14.31
CA GLY A 58 -15.03 25.41 -13.95
C GLY A 58 -15.19 24.03 -14.57
N ASN A 59 -15.26 22.99 -13.72
CA ASN A 59 -15.88 21.69 -13.97
C ASN A 59 -15.95 20.89 -12.66
N VAL A 60 -17.09 20.25 -12.42
CA VAL A 60 -17.54 19.65 -11.15
C VAL A 60 -16.64 18.49 -10.70
N TYR A 61 -16.27 18.51 -9.41
CA TYR A 61 -15.17 17.72 -8.84
C TYR A 61 -15.63 16.63 -7.86
N GLY A 62 -15.07 15.42 -7.98
CA GLY A 62 -14.88 14.50 -6.85
C GLY A 62 -13.59 14.85 -6.11
N ILE A 63 -13.67 15.85 -5.24
CA ILE A 63 -12.66 16.21 -4.24
C ILE A 63 -13.04 15.49 -2.94
N LEU A 64 -12.07 15.00 -2.17
CA LEU A 64 -12.30 14.76 -0.74
C LEU A 64 -12.68 16.13 -0.13
N TYR A 65 -13.98 16.38 -0.01
CA TYR A 65 -14.63 17.71 0.01
C TYR A 65 -14.01 18.76 0.95
N SER A 66 -14.17 20.03 0.55
CA SER A 66 -14.12 21.22 1.42
C SER A 66 -15.47 21.44 2.09
N PHE A 67 -15.47 21.86 3.36
CA PHE A 67 -16.66 22.17 4.13
C PHE A 67 -17.01 23.66 3.99
N GLU A 68 -18.27 24.00 3.71
CA GLU A 68 -18.83 25.32 3.94
C GLU A 68 -19.90 25.19 5.04
N PHE A 69 -19.63 25.77 6.21
CA PHE A 69 -20.60 25.93 7.28
C PHE A 69 -21.31 27.27 7.06
N GLN A 70 -22.64 27.32 7.24
CA GLN A 70 -23.38 28.56 7.00
C GLN A 70 -23.02 29.63 8.04
N SER A 71 -22.56 29.20 9.21
CA SER A 71 -21.98 30.09 10.20
C SER A 71 -20.97 29.38 11.13
N PRO A 72 -20.07 30.12 11.78
CA PRO A 72 -19.17 29.60 12.81
C PRO A 72 -19.89 28.89 13.96
N GLU A 73 -21.13 29.27 14.28
CA GLU A 73 -21.94 28.69 15.36
C GLU A 73 -22.54 27.32 15.01
N GLU A 74 -22.85 27.09 13.73
CA GLU A 74 -23.28 25.79 13.22
C GLU A 74 -22.15 24.76 13.31
N PHE A 75 -20.94 25.20 12.91
CA PHE A 75 -19.71 24.45 13.12
C PHE A 75 -19.49 24.14 14.61
N GLN A 76 -19.54 25.14 15.49
CA GLN A 76 -19.32 24.93 16.93
C GLN A 76 -20.35 24.01 17.59
N ARG A 77 -21.62 23.99 17.15
CA ARG A 77 -22.64 23.04 17.65
C ARG A 77 -22.40 21.62 17.18
N TYR A 78 -21.98 21.43 15.94
CA TYR A 78 -21.67 20.11 15.38
C TYR A 78 -20.46 19.49 16.09
N ILE A 79 -19.46 20.32 16.37
CA ILE A 79 -18.26 20.00 17.16
C ILE A 79 -18.66 19.67 18.61
N GLY A 80 -19.32 20.59 19.31
CA GLY A 80 -19.57 20.48 20.75
C GLY A 80 -20.43 19.29 21.19
N LYS A 81 -21.23 18.69 20.29
CA LYS A 81 -22.04 17.49 20.62
C LYS A 81 -21.30 16.15 20.45
N ASN A 82 -20.18 16.11 19.73
CA ASN A 82 -19.53 14.86 19.33
C ASN A 82 -18.07 14.72 19.81
N PHE A 83 -17.50 15.74 20.48
CA PHE A 83 -16.04 15.86 20.65
C PHE A 83 -15.47 15.62 22.06
N ASP A 84 -16.29 15.34 23.08
CA ASP A 84 -15.77 15.12 24.44
C ASP A 84 -14.93 13.83 24.60
N CYS A 85 -14.74 13.04 23.53
CA CYS A 85 -14.07 11.73 23.60
C CYS A 85 -12.62 11.68 23.06
N PHE A 86 -12.01 12.78 22.58
CA PHE A 86 -10.79 12.69 21.77
C PHE A 86 -9.76 13.88 21.91
N GLN A 87 -8.90 13.96 22.96
CA GLN A 87 -7.76 14.95 23.17
C GLN A 87 -6.25 14.48 23.48
N GLN A 88 -5.21 14.64 22.60
CA GLN A 88 -3.81 14.03 22.33
C GLN A 88 -3.43 12.82 21.34
N SER A 89 -2.72 13.05 20.21
CA SER A 89 -2.23 11.93 19.36
C SER A 89 -0.98 11.38 20.03
N ALA A 90 -1.19 10.38 20.88
CA ALA A 90 -0.08 9.72 21.55
C ALA A 90 0.83 9.04 20.50
N PRO A 91 2.15 8.97 20.71
CA PRO A 91 2.95 7.94 20.06
C PRO A 91 2.22 6.61 20.25
N VAL A 92 2.19 5.75 19.22
CA VAL A 92 1.62 4.38 19.34
C VAL A 92 2.18 3.77 20.63
N LYS A 93 1.33 3.72 21.68
CA LYS A 93 1.73 3.40 23.05
C LYS A 93 1.92 1.89 23.08
N GLY A 94 3.12 1.46 22.70
CA GLY A 94 3.45 0.07 22.41
C GLY A 94 4.80 -0.11 21.71
N LEU A 95 5.38 0.95 21.13
CA LEU A 95 6.70 0.92 20.48
C LEU A 95 7.88 0.99 21.48
N LYS A 96 7.79 0.37 22.67
CA LYS A 96 8.95 0.25 23.58
C LYS A 96 10.13 -0.49 22.91
N ASP A 97 9.86 -1.29 21.89
CA ASP A 97 10.85 -2.00 21.08
C ASP A 97 11.46 -1.18 19.93
N SER A 98 11.03 0.08 19.72
CA SER A 98 11.49 0.87 18.56
C SER A 98 12.97 1.23 18.59
N VAL A 99 13.54 1.47 19.78
CA VAL A 99 14.98 1.78 19.93
C VAL A 99 15.83 0.53 19.66
N ASP A 100 15.39 -0.64 20.10
CA ASP A 100 16.04 -1.92 19.78
C ASP A 100 15.94 -2.25 18.28
N PHE A 101 14.76 -2.02 17.68
CA PHE A 101 14.54 -2.23 16.25
C PHE A 101 15.51 -1.42 15.37
N ASP A 102 15.59 -0.11 15.60
CA ASP A 102 16.46 0.78 14.82
C ASP A 102 17.94 0.38 14.93
N GLY A 103 18.39 0.07 16.15
CA GLY A 103 19.76 -0.35 16.43
C GLY A 103 20.09 -1.69 15.76
N ARG A 104 19.22 -2.68 15.90
CA ARG A 104 19.39 -4.00 15.29
C ARG A 104 19.36 -3.95 13.77
N LEU A 105 18.42 -3.19 13.19
CA LEU A 105 18.33 -3.02 11.74
C LEU A 105 19.60 -2.37 11.18
N ARG A 106 20.10 -1.33 11.85
CA ARG A 106 21.34 -0.66 11.47
C ARG A 106 22.55 -1.60 11.55
N SER A 107 22.68 -2.35 12.64
CA SER A 107 23.77 -3.32 12.81
C SER A 107 23.73 -4.41 11.74
N SER A 108 22.55 -4.97 11.50
CA SER A 108 22.31 -5.97 10.45
C SER A 108 22.65 -5.42 9.05
N ALA A 109 22.24 -4.18 8.76
CA ALA A 109 22.55 -3.51 7.50
C ALA A 109 24.07 -3.33 7.28
N LEU A 110 24.80 -2.88 8.30
CA LEU A 110 26.25 -2.71 8.22
C LEU A 110 26.99 -4.03 8.03
N GLU A 111 26.54 -5.09 8.71
CA GLU A 111 27.08 -6.43 8.55
C GLU A 111 26.91 -6.90 7.10
N VAL A 112 25.69 -6.84 6.56
CA VAL A 112 25.39 -7.31 5.21
C VAL A 112 26.11 -6.49 4.14
N LEU A 113 26.19 -5.17 4.30
CA LEU A 113 26.88 -4.31 3.33
C LEU A 113 28.41 -4.49 3.32
N SER A 114 28.99 -5.10 4.36
CA SER A 114 30.41 -5.46 4.40
C SER A 114 30.75 -6.71 3.58
N LEU A 115 29.73 -7.47 3.17
CA LEU A 115 29.89 -8.70 2.41
C LEU A 115 30.18 -8.42 0.91
N SER A 116 30.82 -9.39 0.27
CA SER A 116 30.98 -9.40 -1.20
C SER A 116 29.63 -9.57 -1.90
N ASP A 117 29.52 -9.22 -3.19
CA ASP A 117 28.27 -9.46 -3.95
C ASP A 117 27.87 -10.93 -3.98
N ASN A 118 28.85 -11.85 -4.06
CA ASN A 118 28.63 -13.30 -3.98
C ASN A 118 27.99 -13.69 -2.65
N ASP A 119 28.51 -13.17 -1.54
CA ASP A 119 28.04 -13.51 -0.21
C ASP A 119 26.68 -12.88 0.09
N ILE A 120 26.40 -11.66 -0.42
CA ILE A 120 25.06 -11.06 -0.35
C ILE A 120 24.05 -11.91 -1.11
N ARG A 121 24.36 -12.34 -2.34
CA ARG A 121 23.47 -13.23 -3.10
C ARG A 121 23.21 -14.53 -2.35
N LYS A 122 24.28 -15.19 -1.91
CA LYS A 122 24.17 -16.44 -1.16
C LYS A 122 23.29 -16.26 0.08
N LYS A 123 23.56 -15.26 0.92
CA LYS A 123 22.76 -14.95 2.12
C LYS A 123 21.32 -14.59 1.78
N TYR A 124 21.06 -13.93 0.65
CA TYR A 124 19.72 -13.62 0.17
C TYR A 124 18.93 -14.89 -0.13
N PHE A 125 19.47 -15.79 -0.96
CA PHE A 125 18.79 -17.04 -1.33
C PHE A 125 18.76 -18.07 -0.20
N ASP A 126 19.70 -18.04 0.74
CA ASP A 126 19.66 -18.87 1.96
C ASP A 126 18.53 -18.41 2.91
N LEU A 127 18.23 -17.11 2.95
CA LEU A 127 17.25 -16.54 3.86
C LEU A 127 15.81 -16.56 3.32
N PHE A 128 15.66 -16.54 2.00
CA PHE A 128 14.38 -16.41 1.30
C PHE A 128 14.13 -17.63 0.40
N ASP A 129 13.11 -18.42 0.74
CA ASP A 129 12.59 -19.48 -0.12
C ASP A 129 11.66 -18.88 -1.18
N PHE A 130 12.20 -18.60 -2.37
CA PHE A 130 11.44 -17.98 -3.46
C PHE A 130 10.51 -18.96 -4.15
N LYS A 131 9.22 -18.62 -4.17
CA LYS A 131 8.19 -19.35 -4.91
C LYS A 131 7.68 -18.52 -6.09
N SER A 132 7.44 -19.20 -7.21
CA SER A 132 6.67 -18.63 -8.31
C SER A 132 5.20 -18.53 -7.91
N VAL A 133 4.51 -17.51 -8.42
CA VAL A 133 3.06 -17.36 -8.26
C VAL A 133 2.46 -16.92 -9.58
N ASP A 134 1.35 -17.58 -9.96
CA ASP A 134 0.53 -17.15 -11.08
C ASP A 134 -0.63 -16.30 -10.56
N LEU A 135 -0.65 -15.02 -10.95
CA LEU A 135 -1.72 -14.11 -10.54
C LEU A 135 -3.05 -14.45 -11.19
N LEU A 136 -3.07 -15.10 -12.36
CA LEU A 136 -4.31 -15.59 -12.97
C LEU A 136 -4.92 -16.71 -12.15
N ASP A 137 -4.12 -17.65 -11.66
CA ASP A 137 -4.60 -18.73 -10.80
C ASP A 137 -5.15 -18.18 -9.48
N LEU A 138 -4.47 -17.19 -8.88
CA LEU A 138 -4.97 -16.51 -7.70
C LEU A 138 -6.25 -15.71 -7.98
N ALA A 139 -6.36 -15.07 -9.15
CA ALA A 139 -7.59 -14.38 -9.55
C ALA A 139 -8.74 -15.36 -9.77
N ALA A 140 -8.45 -16.56 -10.28
CA ALA A 140 -9.43 -17.58 -10.62
C ALA A 140 -9.90 -18.45 -9.43
N ASN A 141 -9.17 -18.48 -8.31
CA ASN A 141 -9.60 -19.26 -7.15
C ASN A 141 -10.92 -18.71 -6.54
N ASP A 142 -11.69 -19.53 -5.81
CA ASP A 142 -12.89 -19.08 -5.10
C ASP A 142 -12.62 -18.92 -3.60
N SER A 143 -11.49 -18.29 -3.27
CA SER A 143 -11.07 -18.07 -1.88
C SER A 143 -10.55 -16.66 -1.67
N ALA A 144 -10.45 -16.25 -0.41
CA ALA A 144 -9.73 -15.02 -0.08
C ALA A 144 -8.26 -15.14 -0.52
N CYS A 145 -7.65 -14.01 -0.84
CA CYS A 145 -6.21 -13.92 -1.04
C CYS A 145 -5.71 -12.49 -0.87
N VAL A 146 -4.48 -12.36 -0.39
CA VAL A 146 -3.81 -11.07 -0.28
C VAL A 146 -2.46 -11.20 -0.95
N PHE A 147 -2.34 -10.65 -2.16
CA PHE A 147 -1.07 -10.54 -2.86
C PHE A 147 -0.50 -9.14 -2.66
N HIS A 148 0.71 -9.08 -2.10
CA HIS A 148 1.40 -7.83 -1.83
C HIS A 148 2.84 -7.88 -2.30
N LYS A 149 3.34 -6.79 -2.88
CA LYS A 149 4.71 -6.70 -3.39
C LYS A 149 5.46 -5.50 -2.81
N LEU A 150 6.65 -5.74 -2.25
CA LEU A 150 7.63 -4.68 -2.00
C LEU A 150 8.73 -4.67 -3.07
N ASN A 151 8.88 -3.51 -3.70
CA ASN A 151 9.86 -3.29 -4.76
C ASN A 151 11.23 -2.84 -4.21
N HIS A 152 12.24 -2.90 -5.08
CA HIS A 152 13.64 -2.53 -4.80
C HIS A 152 13.78 -1.18 -4.10
N GLY A 153 13.02 -0.17 -4.53
CA GLY A 153 13.09 1.17 -3.98
C GLY A 153 12.78 1.20 -2.49
N TYR A 154 11.78 0.44 -2.02
CA TYR A 154 11.51 0.35 -0.58
C TYR A 154 12.71 -0.19 0.20
N TRP A 155 13.31 -1.29 -0.28
CA TRP A 155 14.43 -1.95 0.38
C TRP A 155 15.69 -1.08 0.42
N GLU A 156 16.00 -0.40 -0.68
CA GLU A 156 17.09 0.58 -0.72
C GLU A 156 16.82 1.72 0.26
N TYR A 157 15.62 2.32 0.23
CA TYR A 157 15.28 3.44 1.10
C TYR A 157 15.32 3.08 2.58
N LEU A 158 14.93 1.84 2.91
CA LEU A 158 15.05 1.33 4.26
C LEU A 158 16.49 1.44 4.77
N LEU A 159 17.47 0.89 4.04
CA LEU A 159 18.89 1.00 4.42
C LEU A 159 19.32 2.45 4.62
N LEU A 160 19.00 3.30 3.64
CA LEU A 160 19.46 4.68 3.61
C LEU A 160 18.97 5.45 4.83
N ILE A 161 17.71 5.27 5.24
CA ILE A 161 17.10 5.95 6.39
C ILE A 161 17.85 5.66 7.71
N PHE A 162 18.41 4.46 7.87
CA PHE A 162 19.08 4.03 9.10
C PHE A 162 20.61 4.20 9.08
N LEU A 163 21.22 4.21 7.89
CA LEU A 163 22.67 4.37 7.72
C LEU A 163 23.11 5.82 7.58
N GLY A 164 22.24 6.71 7.10
CA GLY A 164 22.54 8.13 6.91
C GLY A 164 23.32 8.44 5.62
N THR A 165 23.49 9.73 5.33
CA THR A 165 23.98 10.22 4.03
C THR A 165 25.45 9.94 3.72
N ASN A 166 26.28 9.57 4.71
CA ASN A 166 27.71 9.33 4.49
C ASN A 166 28.03 7.91 3.99
N THR A 167 27.02 7.12 3.62
CA THR A 167 27.18 5.69 3.30
C THR A 167 27.08 5.34 1.82
N TYR A 168 26.67 6.28 0.95
CA TYR A 168 26.44 6.02 -0.49
C TYR A 168 27.68 5.51 -1.22
N SER A 169 28.76 6.30 -1.21
CA SER A 169 30.00 6.00 -1.92
C SER A 169 30.73 4.80 -1.33
N ARG A 170 30.69 4.66 0.00
CA ARG A 170 31.36 3.57 0.72
C ARG A 170 30.78 2.19 0.38
N TYR A 171 29.45 2.11 0.20
CA TYR A 171 28.76 0.83 0.03
C TYR A 171 28.12 0.64 -1.34
N LYS A 172 28.45 1.50 -2.32
CA LYS A 172 27.90 1.48 -3.68
C LYS A 172 26.37 1.51 -3.70
N LEU A 173 25.79 2.42 -2.91
CA LEU A 173 24.34 2.66 -2.90
C LEU A 173 24.04 3.90 -3.75
N ARG A 174 22.93 3.89 -4.48
CA ARG A 174 22.46 5.06 -5.23
C ARG A 174 22.20 6.23 -4.27
N GLU A 175 22.59 7.43 -4.68
CA GLU A 175 22.25 8.65 -3.96
C GLU A 175 20.72 8.85 -3.96
N ALA A 176 20.13 8.93 -2.76
CA ALA A 176 18.71 9.18 -2.59
C ALA A 176 18.49 10.38 -1.67
N LYS A 177 17.33 11.03 -1.80
CA LYS A 177 16.93 12.17 -0.95
C LYS A 177 16.62 11.74 0.49
N TYR A 178 17.65 11.38 1.26
CA TYR A 178 17.56 10.85 2.63
C TYR A 178 16.58 11.61 3.51
N GLU A 179 16.72 12.94 3.59
CA GLU A 179 15.88 13.76 4.47
C GLU A 179 14.39 13.65 4.14
N THR A 180 14.07 13.52 2.85
CA THR A 180 12.68 13.37 2.40
C THR A 180 12.13 12.01 2.83
N PHE A 181 12.92 10.94 2.72
CA PHE A 181 12.50 9.58 3.08
C PHE A 181 12.45 9.36 4.59
N ASN A 182 13.40 9.90 5.35
CA ASN A 182 13.42 9.81 6.81
C ASN A 182 12.17 10.47 7.42
N LYS A 183 11.80 11.67 6.94
CA LYS A 183 10.57 12.37 7.35
C LYS A 183 9.30 11.61 6.98
N ARG A 184 9.31 10.84 5.89
CA ARG A 184 8.13 10.14 5.35
C ARG A 184 7.88 8.75 5.94
N LEU A 185 8.94 7.99 6.20
CA LEU A 185 8.81 6.56 6.51
C LEU A 185 9.21 6.23 7.96
N ARG A 186 10.22 6.90 8.52
CA ARG A 186 10.72 6.56 9.87
C ARG A 186 10.07 7.39 10.96
N LEU A 187 10.08 8.72 10.86
CA LEU A 187 9.49 9.59 11.89
C LEU A 187 8.01 9.28 12.18
N PRO A 188 7.16 8.95 11.18
CA PRO A 188 5.77 8.59 11.44
C PRO A 188 5.56 7.20 12.05
N GLY A 189 6.64 6.44 12.31
CA GLY A 189 6.56 5.08 12.84
C GLY A 189 6.10 4.01 11.84
N TYR A 190 6.00 4.35 10.55
CA TYR A 190 5.49 3.45 9.51
C TYR A 190 6.29 2.14 9.42
N ILE A 191 7.63 2.25 9.39
CA ILE A 191 8.52 1.08 9.27
C ILE A 191 8.35 0.14 10.47
N SER A 192 8.27 0.68 11.69
CA SER A 192 8.07 -0.10 12.90
C SER A 192 6.69 -0.74 12.95
N ALA A 193 5.65 -0.01 12.55
CA ALA A 193 4.29 -0.55 12.44
C ALA A 193 4.23 -1.71 11.43
N LEU A 194 4.88 -1.55 10.27
CA LEU A 194 4.98 -2.63 9.29
C LEU A 194 5.74 -3.84 9.84
N TYR A 195 6.86 -3.63 10.52
CA TYR A 195 7.64 -4.71 11.16
C TYR A 195 6.81 -5.51 12.16
N GLN A 196 6.15 -4.82 13.09
CA GLN A 196 5.29 -5.47 14.09
C GLN A 196 4.13 -6.23 13.42
N SER A 197 3.52 -5.63 12.40
CA SER A 197 2.39 -6.22 11.67
C SER A 197 2.82 -7.48 10.90
N GLN A 198 3.94 -7.41 10.18
CA GLN A 198 4.47 -8.53 9.40
C GLN A 198 4.96 -9.69 10.26
N ARG A 199 5.49 -9.43 11.46
CA ARG A 199 5.92 -10.48 12.39
C ARG A 199 4.77 -11.45 12.73
N SER A 200 3.53 -10.98 12.68
CA SER A 200 2.35 -11.81 12.97
C SER A 200 1.84 -12.66 11.81
N LEU A 201 2.29 -12.40 10.56
CA LEU A 201 1.76 -13.07 9.35
C LEU A 201 2.72 -14.05 8.70
N ILE A 202 4.04 -13.90 8.90
CA ILE A 202 5.04 -14.60 8.10
C ILE A 202 5.26 -16.08 8.55
N ASN A 203 4.46 -16.58 9.49
CA ASN A 203 4.69 -17.86 10.15
C ASN A 203 3.69 -18.98 9.79
N ASP A 204 2.73 -18.76 8.88
CA ASP A 204 1.77 -19.79 8.47
C ASP A 204 1.89 -20.11 6.95
N PRO A 205 2.38 -21.31 6.57
CA PRO A 205 2.52 -21.72 5.17
C PRO A 205 1.20 -22.09 4.49
N ASN A 206 0.10 -22.27 5.22
CA ASN A 206 -1.24 -22.45 4.66
C ASN A 206 -1.97 -21.12 4.45
N ASP A 207 -1.28 -20.01 4.74
CA ASP A 207 -1.91 -18.71 4.79
C ASP A 207 -2.11 -18.12 3.39
N GLN A 208 -3.29 -17.53 3.16
CA GLN A 208 -3.65 -16.91 1.87
C GLN A 208 -2.99 -15.52 1.70
N TYR A 209 -1.80 -15.34 2.26
CA TYR A 209 -1.00 -14.12 2.23
C TYR A 209 0.27 -14.32 1.40
N TYR A 210 0.29 -13.75 0.20
CA TYR A 210 1.33 -13.89 -0.80
C TYR A 210 2.25 -12.67 -0.77
N TYR A 211 3.28 -12.74 0.07
CA TYR A 211 4.27 -11.69 0.22
C TYR A 211 5.39 -11.79 -0.83
N ALA A 212 5.42 -10.85 -1.76
CA ALA A 212 6.36 -10.84 -2.87
C ALA A 212 7.46 -9.75 -2.72
N ILE A 213 8.67 -10.09 -3.14
CA ILE A 213 9.83 -9.19 -3.12
C ILE A 213 10.36 -9.03 -4.56
N SER A 214 10.83 -7.84 -4.94
CA SER A 214 11.58 -7.71 -6.20
C SER A 214 12.76 -6.76 -6.09
N CYS A 215 13.93 -7.17 -6.58
CA CYS A 215 15.15 -6.35 -6.65
C CYS A 215 15.31 -5.56 -7.98
N SER A 216 14.46 -5.78 -8.99
CA SER A 216 14.49 -5.11 -10.32
C SER A 216 13.29 -4.22 -10.61
N ALA A 217 12.46 -3.89 -9.61
CA ALA A 217 11.07 -3.45 -9.83
C ALA A 217 10.18 -4.53 -10.49
N GLY A 218 10.68 -5.76 -10.64
CA GLY A 218 9.99 -6.87 -11.30
C GLY A 218 10.17 -6.83 -12.82
N ILE A 219 11.29 -6.32 -13.34
CA ILE A 219 11.57 -6.38 -14.79
C ILE A 219 11.98 -7.79 -15.22
N GLN A 220 12.58 -8.55 -14.32
CA GLN A 220 13.04 -9.92 -14.57
C GLN A 220 12.73 -10.82 -13.37
N PRO A 221 12.54 -12.14 -13.59
CA PRO A 221 12.43 -13.12 -12.52
C PRO A 221 13.61 -13.08 -11.54
N ILE A 222 13.37 -13.48 -10.30
CA ILE A 222 14.39 -13.45 -9.25
C ILE A 222 15.57 -14.39 -9.52
N ASP A 223 15.32 -15.54 -10.16
CA ASP A 223 16.36 -16.54 -10.49
C ASP A 223 17.46 -15.97 -11.40
N ASN A 224 17.12 -14.98 -12.22
CA ASN A 224 18.10 -14.29 -13.07
C ASN A 224 19.16 -13.52 -12.27
N TYR A 225 18.96 -13.31 -10.96
CA TYR A 225 19.94 -12.69 -10.09
C TYR A 225 20.94 -13.65 -9.47
N ILE A 226 20.72 -14.96 -9.58
CA ILE A 226 21.65 -15.96 -9.06
C ILE A 226 23.00 -15.85 -9.79
N GLU A 227 22.95 -15.65 -11.11
CA GLU A 227 24.13 -15.76 -11.99
C GLU A 227 24.67 -14.41 -12.47
N LYS A 228 23.90 -13.32 -12.36
CA LYS A 228 24.28 -12.00 -12.89
C LYS A 228 24.97 -11.14 -11.83
N GLU A 229 25.96 -10.36 -12.27
CA GLU A 229 26.56 -9.29 -11.46
C GLU A 229 25.48 -8.36 -10.85
N LEU A 230 25.63 -8.05 -9.56
CA LEU A 230 24.70 -7.17 -8.88
C LEU A 230 24.97 -5.73 -9.28
N THR A 231 23.96 -5.08 -9.87
CA THR A 231 23.92 -3.62 -9.95
C THR A 231 23.82 -3.02 -8.54
N ASP A 232 24.26 -1.78 -8.35
CA ASP A 232 24.14 -1.03 -7.09
C ASP A 232 22.71 -1.06 -6.51
N VAL A 233 21.70 -0.94 -7.38
CA VAL A 233 20.27 -1.01 -7.00
C VAL A 233 19.91 -2.39 -6.46
N ALA A 234 20.31 -3.46 -7.16
CA ALA A 234 20.02 -4.82 -6.72
C ALA A 234 20.77 -5.18 -5.44
N ARG A 235 22.04 -4.76 -5.32
CA ARG A 235 22.86 -4.91 -4.12
C ARG A 235 22.20 -4.23 -2.93
N GLY A 236 21.81 -2.96 -3.07
CA GLY A 236 21.11 -2.22 -2.02
C GLY A 236 19.77 -2.85 -1.64
N ALA A 237 18.98 -3.27 -2.62
CA ALA A 237 17.69 -3.91 -2.35
C ALA A 237 17.82 -5.26 -1.63
N MET A 238 18.76 -6.12 -2.06
CA MET A 238 19.02 -7.40 -1.39
C MET A 238 19.55 -7.18 0.03
N ALA A 239 20.51 -6.27 0.20
CA ALA A 239 21.05 -5.95 1.51
C ALA A 239 19.97 -5.41 2.46
N GLY A 240 19.07 -4.55 1.97
CA GLY A 240 17.96 -4.02 2.76
C GLY A 240 16.95 -5.09 3.16
N ALA A 241 16.60 -5.97 2.22
CA ALA A 241 15.72 -7.09 2.49
C ALA A 241 16.32 -8.07 3.50
N ILE A 242 17.61 -8.46 3.35
CA ILE A 242 18.30 -9.31 4.33
C ILE A 242 18.32 -8.62 5.68
N ALA A 243 18.76 -7.36 5.74
CA ALA A 243 18.93 -6.64 6.99
C ALA A 243 17.63 -6.59 7.80
N TYR A 244 16.52 -6.31 7.12
CA TYR A 244 15.19 -6.31 7.69
C TYR A 244 14.73 -7.70 8.10
N ARG A 245 14.95 -8.71 7.25
CA ARG A 245 14.48 -10.07 7.48
C ARG A 245 15.26 -10.79 8.60
N SER A 246 16.52 -10.45 8.82
CA SER A 246 17.32 -10.95 9.95
C SER A 246 16.80 -10.49 11.32
N LEU A 247 15.82 -9.58 11.38
CA LEU A 247 15.19 -9.17 12.64
C LEU A 247 14.16 -10.17 13.16
N PHE A 248 13.67 -11.06 12.30
CA PHE A 248 12.72 -12.10 12.64
C PHE A 248 13.47 -13.34 13.15
N SER A 249 12.92 -14.01 14.18
CA SER A 249 13.54 -15.21 14.78
C SER A 249 13.55 -16.42 13.85
N ASP A 250 12.66 -16.43 12.86
CA ASP A 250 12.38 -17.59 12.03
C ASP A 250 13.01 -17.40 10.65
N THR A 251 14.09 -18.15 10.40
CA THR A 251 14.74 -18.25 9.09
C THR A 251 13.98 -19.24 8.22
N GLY A 252 13.63 -18.86 6.99
CA GLY A 252 13.01 -19.78 6.00
C GLY A 252 11.55 -19.51 5.63
N SER A 253 11.07 -18.26 5.67
CA SER A 253 9.73 -17.97 5.17
C SER A 253 9.69 -17.95 3.66
N SER A 254 8.71 -18.64 3.10
CA SER A 254 8.42 -18.57 1.68
C SER A 254 8.04 -17.14 1.30
N VAL A 255 8.71 -16.63 0.28
CA VAL A 255 8.41 -15.34 -0.34
C VAL A 255 8.16 -15.55 -1.81
N TYR A 256 7.37 -14.69 -2.42
CA TYR A 256 7.03 -14.83 -3.83
C TYR A 256 7.85 -13.89 -4.70
N ASP A 257 8.03 -14.26 -5.96
CA ASP A 257 8.70 -13.39 -6.93
C ASP A 257 7.81 -12.20 -7.32
N GLY A 258 8.24 -10.99 -6.98
CA GLY A 258 7.57 -9.75 -7.36
C GLY A 258 7.57 -9.46 -8.87
N TYR A 259 8.25 -10.26 -9.69
CA TYR A 259 8.10 -10.26 -11.16
C TYR A 259 6.66 -10.56 -11.60
N ALA A 260 5.90 -11.36 -10.83
CA ALA A 260 4.55 -11.81 -11.19
C ALA A 260 3.61 -10.68 -11.64
N VAL A 261 3.68 -9.51 -11.00
CA VAL A 261 2.88 -8.34 -11.35
C VAL A 261 3.24 -7.75 -12.72
N LYS A 262 4.53 -7.67 -13.04
CA LYS A 262 5.00 -7.10 -14.31
C LYS A 262 4.93 -8.11 -15.44
N SER A 263 4.96 -9.41 -15.13
CA SER A 263 4.74 -10.47 -16.11
C SER A 263 3.37 -10.33 -16.78
N LEU A 264 2.33 -9.89 -16.06
CA LEU A 264 1.02 -9.56 -16.64
C LEU A 264 1.12 -8.54 -17.78
N CYS A 265 2.00 -7.54 -17.65
CA CYS A 265 2.22 -6.56 -18.71
C CYS A 265 3.06 -7.11 -19.86
N TYR A 266 4.13 -7.85 -19.56
CA TYR A 266 5.07 -8.33 -20.58
C TYR A 266 4.52 -9.49 -21.40
N ARG A 267 3.59 -10.26 -20.83
CA ARG A 267 2.91 -11.38 -21.48
C ARG A 267 1.55 -10.98 -22.09
N ASP A 268 1.19 -9.70 -22.04
CA ASP A 268 -0.10 -9.19 -22.51
C ASP A 268 -1.33 -9.84 -21.83
N LEU A 269 -1.20 -10.25 -20.55
CA LEU A 269 -2.22 -10.94 -19.75
C LEU A 269 -2.97 -10.02 -18.77
N LEU A 270 -2.69 -8.72 -18.75
CA LEU A 270 -3.30 -7.79 -17.78
C LEU A 270 -4.83 -7.71 -17.94
N PHE A 271 -5.33 -7.71 -19.17
CA PHE A 271 -6.77 -7.67 -19.41
C PHE A 271 -7.45 -8.96 -18.98
N ASP A 272 -6.90 -10.12 -19.35
CA ASP A 272 -7.41 -11.42 -18.90
C ASP A 272 -7.46 -11.50 -17.37
N PHE A 273 -6.41 -11.01 -16.68
CA PHE A 273 -6.38 -10.95 -15.23
C PHE A 273 -7.50 -10.08 -14.65
N ILE A 274 -7.70 -8.89 -15.20
CA ILE A 274 -8.77 -7.98 -14.78
C ILE A 274 -10.16 -8.56 -15.07
N ASP A 275 -10.35 -9.19 -16.22
CA ASP A 275 -11.61 -9.80 -16.63
C ASP A 275 -11.97 -10.98 -15.72
N VAL A 276 -10.99 -11.83 -15.39
CA VAL A 276 -11.18 -12.93 -14.42
C VAL A 276 -11.59 -12.38 -13.05
N LEU A 277 -10.94 -11.31 -12.57
CA LEU A 277 -11.32 -10.66 -11.32
C LEU A 277 -12.75 -10.11 -11.40
N ALA A 278 -13.10 -9.42 -12.49
CA ALA A 278 -14.43 -8.86 -12.69
C ALA A 278 -15.53 -9.92 -12.72
N GLN A 279 -15.32 -11.02 -13.45
CA GLN A 279 -16.30 -12.11 -13.57
C GLN A 279 -16.60 -12.82 -12.25
N ARG A 280 -15.66 -12.77 -11.30
CA ARG A 280 -15.76 -13.47 -10.01
C ARG A 280 -16.12 -12.56 -8.84
N SER A 281 -16.12 -11.24 -9.02
CA SER A 281 -16.39 -10.28 -7.94
C SER A 281 -17.77 -9.66 -8.09
N ASP A 282 -18.42 -9.34 -6.98
CA ASP A 282 -19.60 -8.48 -6.97
C ASP A 282 -19.20 -7.00 -7.19
N ALA A 283 -17.98 -6.65 -6.74
CA ALA A 283 -17.41 -5.32 -6.89
C ALA A 283 -15.87 -5.32 -6.95
N LEU A 284 -15.34 -4.31 -7.63
CA LEU A 284 -13.93 -3.95 -7.64
C LEU A 284 -13.70 -2.65 -6.86
N VAL A 285 -12.63 -2.58 -6.07
CA VAL A 285 -12.20 -1.38 -5.36
C VAL A 285 -10.78 -1.03 -5.74
N PHE A 286 -10.57 0.16 -6.27
CA PHE A 286 -9.26 0.69 -6.62
C PHE A 286 -8.75 1.58 -5.50
N ILE A 287 -7.64 1.20 -4.84
CA ILE A 287 -6.94 2.06 -3.87
C ILE A 287 -5.67 2.57 -4.53
N VAL A 288 -5.74 3.79 -5.05
CA VAL A 288 -4.81 4.28 -6.08
C VAL A 288 -4.31 5.69 -5.77
N PRO A 289 -3.18 6.14 -6.34
CA PRO A 289 -2.71 7.50 -6.12
C PRO A 289 -3.61 8.51 -6.84
N GLN A 290 -3.60 9.76 -6.35
CA GLN A 290 -4.39 10.87 -6.90
C GLN A 290 -4.25 11.08 -8.42
N THR A 291 -3.10 10.73 -8.99
CA THR A 291 -2.83 10.86 -10.44
C THR A 291 -3.72 9.96 -11.30
N ILE A 292 -4.25 8.87 -10.75
CA ILE A 292 -5.18 7.96 -11.45
C ILE A 292 -6.51 7.81 -10.70
N LYS A 293 -6.93 8.85 -9.96
CA LYS A 293 -8.17 8.86 -9.16
C LYS A 293 -9.48 8.65 -9.96
N ASN A 294 -9.42 8.83 -11.27
CA ASN A 294 -10.56 8.64 -12.18
C ASN A 294 -10.46 7.31 -12.93
N ILE A 295 -9.67 6.36 -12.43
CA ILE A 295 -9.56 5.04 -13.03
C ILE A 295 -10.94 4.38 -13.13
N ARG A 296 -11.25 3.88 -14.32
CA ARG A 296 -12.45 3.12 -14.62
C ARG A 296 -12.15 2.16 -15.75
N LEU A 297 -12.63 0.94 -15.63
CA LEU A 297 -12.51 -0.09 -16.65
C LEU A 297 -13.83 -0.17 -17.40
N ASP A 298 -13.90 0.43 -18.59
CA ASP A 298 -15.14 0.54 -19.37
C ASP A 298 -15.72 -0.84 -19.78
N SER A 299 -14.85 -1.84 -19.98
CA SER A 299 -15.25 -3.22 -20.32
C SER A 299 -15.82 -4.01 -19.14
N VAL A 300 -15.70 -3.49 -17.91
CA VAL A 300 -16.07 -4.21 -16.68
C VAL A 300 -17.43 -3.73 -16.18
N LEU A 301 -18.40 -4.65 -16.15
CA LEU A 301 -19.79 -4.35 -15.80
C LEU A 301 -20.09 -4.36 -14.29
N VAL A 302 -19.21 -4.97 -13.48
CA VAL A 302 -19.41 -5.01 -12.02
C VAL A 302 -19.19 -3.64 -11.39
N ASN A 303 -19.71 -3.46 -10.16
CA ASN A 303 -19.57 -2.18 -9.45
C ASN A 303 -18.08 -1.85 -9.24
N GLN A 304 -17.67 -0.64 -9.58
CA GLN A 304 -16.29 -0.16 -9.43
C GLN A 304 -16.26 1.03 -8.46
N TYR A 305 -15.43 0.94 -7.43
CA TYR A 305 -15.21 1.98 -6.43
C TYR A 305 -13.76 2.46 -6.50
N VAL A 306 -13.52 3.75 -6.29
CA VAL A 306 -12.16 4.32 -6.27
C VAL A 306 -11.93 5.08 -4.98
N LEU A 307 -10.84 4.74 -4.29
CA LEU A 307 -10.32 5.44 -3.13
C LEU A 307 -8.95 6.00 -3.45
N ALA A 308 -8.89 7.31 -3.67
CA ALA A 308 -7.62 7.99 -3.97
C ALA A 308 -6.82 8.27 -2.69
N VAL A 309 -5.54 7.87 -2.68
CA VAL A 309 -4.61 8.11 -1.56
C VAL A 309 -3.52 9.14 -1.95
N PRO A 310 -3.01 9.93 -0.98
CA PRO A 310 -2.03 10.97 -1.27
C PRO A 310 -0.65 10.37 -1.57
N ARG A 311 -0.32 10.21 -2.86
CA ARG A 311 0.92 9.54 -3.34
C ARG A 311 2.19 9.91 -2.58
N HIS A 312 2.39 11.21 -2.30
CA HIS A 312 3.63 11.71 -1.70
C HIS A 312 3.65 11.67 -0.17
N HIS A 313 2.47 11.63 0.47
CA HIS A 313 2.31 11.77 1.92
C HIS A 313 1.61 10.57 2.57
N VAL A 314 1.29 9.52 1.81
CA VAL A 314 0.55 8.34 2.32
C VAL A 314 1.26 7.70 3.52
N HIS A 315 2.59 7.72 3.55
CA HIS A 315 3.38 7.19 4.66
C HIS A 315 3.43 8.14 5.87
N GLU A 316 3.30 9.45 5.66
CA GLU A 316 3.22 10.45 6.76
C GLU A 316 1.87 10.37 7.46
N TYR A 317 0.81 10.11 6.69
CA TYR A 317 -0.57 10.01 7.17
C TYR A 317 -1.06 8.56 7.28
N TRP A 318 -0.14 7.59 7.35
CA TRP A 318 -0.47 6.17 7.26
C TRP A 318 -1.56 5.71 8.24
N PRO A 319 -1.65 6.18 9.51
CA PRO A 319 -2.69 5.68 10.42
C PRO A 319 -4.08 6.10 9.94
N SER A 320 -4.23 7.36 9.54
CA SER A 320 -5.50 7.89 9.09
C SER A 320 -5.90 7.34 7.73
N VAL A 321 -4.94 7.20 6.81
CA VAL A 321 -5.21 6.61 5.49
C VAL A 321 -5.58 5.14 5.63
N LEU A 322 -4.91 4.39 6.51
CA LEU A 322 -5.23 2.99 6.78
C LEU A 322 -6.62 2.82 7.38
N ALA A 323 -6.96 3.62 8.40
CA ALA A 323 -8.29 3.60 9.00
C ALA A 323 -9.38 3.88 7.94
N LEU A 324 -9.18 4.91 7.10
CA LEU A 324 -10.11 5.22 6.02
C LEU A 324 -10.25 4.06 5.02
N CYS A 325 -9.14 3.49 4.56
CA CYS A 325 -9.15 2.38 3.61
C CYS A 325 -9.90 1.18 4.18
N ILE A 326 -9.53 0.77 5.40
CA ILE A 326 -10.08 -0.43 6.04
C ILE A 326 -11.55 -0.24 6.42
N GLY A 327 -11.94 0.91 6.97
CA GLY A 327 -13.35 1.21 7.24
C GLY A 327 -14.20 1.25 5.96
N TYR A 328 -13.64 1.77 4.86
CA TYR A 328 -14.37 1.81 3.58
C TYR A 328 -14.56 0.41 3.00
N ILE A 329 -13.52 -0.44 3.04
CA ILE A 329 -13.60 -1.85 2.64
C ILE A 329 -14.59 -2.61 3.52
N ASP A 330 -14.54 -2.43 4.83
CA ASP A 330 -15.47 -3.04 5.80
C ASP A 330 -16.92 -2.66 5.49
N ARG A 331 -17.19 -1.39 5.18
CA ARG A 331 -18.52 -0.97 4.75
C ARG A 331 -18.95 -1.63 3.44
N LEU A 332 -18.04 -1.77 2.46
CA LEU A 332 -18.36 -2.43 1.19
C LEU A 332 -18.62 -3.93 1.35
N ARG A 333 -17.86 -4.62 2.22
CA ARG A 333 -18.06 -6.05 2.48
C ARG A 333 -19.42 -6.37 3.11
N SER A 334 -20.07 -5.40 3.74
CA SER A 334 -21.46 -5.55 4.22
C SER A 334 -22.52 -5.60 3.10
N ARG A 335 -22.13 -5.23 1.87
CA ARG A 335 -23.02 -5.11 0.70
C ARG A 335 -22.65 -6.06 -0.43
N HIS A 336 -21.42 -6.56 -0.42
CA HIS A 336 -20.82 -7.37 -1.46
C HIS A 336 -20.18 -8.59 -0.82
N ASN A 337 -20.54 -9.79 -1.26
CA ASN A 337 -19.99 -11.03 -0.72
C ASN A 337 -18.58 -11.30 -1.26
N LYS A 338 -18.35 -10.96 -2.54
CA LYS A 338 -17.08 -11.17 -3.24
C LYS A 338 -16.49 -9.83 -3.66
N LEU A 339 -15.49 -9.36 -2.93
CA LEU A 339 -14.88 -8.05 -3.15
C LEU A 339 -13.43 -8.23 -3.63
N THR A 340 -13.07 -7.59 -4.75
CA THR A 340 -11.66 -7.52 -5.17
C THR A 340 -11.12 -6.11 -4.98
N VAL A 341 -9.96 -6.00 -4.34
CA VAL A 341 -9.27 -4.74 -4.08
C VAL A 341 -7.97 -4.68 -4.89
N ILE A 342 -7.85 -3.70 -5.77
CA ILE A 342 -6.68 -3.45 -6.60
C ILE A 342 -5.94 -2.24 -6.05
N MET A 343 -4.68 -2.41 -5.66
CA MET A 343 -3.89 -1.39 -4.94
C MET A 343 -2.70 -0.90 -5.77
N GLU A 344 -2.48 0.41 -5.75
CA GLU A 344 -1.28 1.10 -6.28
C GLU A 344 -0.75 2.15 -5.31
N CYS A 345 -0.67 1.84 -4.02
CA CYS A 345 -0.34 2.81 -2.98
C CYS A 345 1.14 2.81 -2.53
N GLY A 346 2.05 2.28 -3.36
CA GLY A 346 3.47 2.25 -3.05
C GLY A 346 3.76 1.36 -1.83
N ALA A 347 4.75 1.70 -1.01
CA ALA A 347 5.09 0.84 0.14
C ALA A 347 3.94 0.72 1.14
N PHE A 348 3.03 1.70 1.24
CA PHE A 348 1.84 1.66 2.10
C PHE A 348 0.93 0.43 1.84
N SER A 349 0.95 -0.12 0.63
CA SER A 349 0.22 -1.35 0.32
C SER A 349 0.61 -2.50 1.26
N ALA A 350 1.82 -2.51 1.79
CA ALA A 350 2.29 -3.53 2.72
C ALA A 350 1.45 -3.56 4.00
N LEU A 351 1.30 -2.41 4.64
CA LEU A 351 0.55 -2.30 5.88
C LEU A 351 -0.94 -2.50 5.64
N LEU A 352 -1.46 -1.98 4.54
CA LEU A 352 -2.83 -2.20 4.13
C LEU A 352 -3.11 -3.69 3.89
N SER A 353 -2.19 -4.41 3.22
CA SER A 353 -2.33 -5.84 2.96
C SER A 353 -2.35 -6.67 4.25
N VAL A 354 -1.55 -6.30 5.26
CA VAL A 354 -1.63 -6.96 6.57
C VAL A 354 -3.01 -6.76 7.22
N ALA A 355 -3.55 -5.54 7.15
CA ALA A 355 -4.88 -5.27 7.67
C ALA A 355 -5.98 -6.01 6.88
N MET A 356 -5.88 -6.04 5.55
CA MET A 356 -6.79 -6.81 4.67
C MET A 356 -6.77 -8.30 4.99
N LYS A 357 -5.58 -8.86 5.26
CA LYS A 357 -5.44 -10.26 5.62
C LYS A 357 -6.19 -10.59 6.90
N LYS A 358 -5.99 -9.79 7.95
CA LYS A 358 -6.70 -9.99 9.21
C LYS A 358 -8.20 -9.74 9.08
N LEU A 359 -8.60 -8.81 8.21
CA LEU A 359 -10.02 -8.59 7.89
C LEU A 359 -10.65 -9.82 7.24
N ASN A 360 -9.91 -10.53 6.38
CA ASN A 360 -10.32 -11.82 5.81
C ASN A 360 -10.41 -12.92 6.87
N ASP A 361 -9.48 -12.97 7.82
CA ASP A 361 -9.49 -13.98 8.89
C ASP A 361 -10.73 -13.86 9.80
N GLU A 362 -11.19 -12.63 10.03
CA GLU A 362 -12.45 -12.38 10.74
C GLU A 362 -13.70 -12.77 9.93
N GLN A 363 -13.57 -12.99 8.61
CA GLN A 363 -14.67 -13.34 7.72
C GLN A 363 -14.95 -14.86 7.67
N VAL A 364 -14.06 -15.67 8.24
CA VAL A 364 -14.18 -17.14 8.34
C VAL A 364 -15.43 -17.48 9.17
N GLY A 365 -16.54 -17.76 8.46
CA GLY A 365 -17.86 -18.02 9.05
C GLY A 365 -19.04 -17.48 8.22
N THR A 366 -18.80 -16.53 7.31
CA THR A 366 -19.81 -16.08 6.34
C THR A 366 -19.80 -17.02 5.13
N GLN A 367 -20.92 -17.68 4.83
CA GLN A 367 -20.98 -18.67 3.75
C GLN A 367 -20.65 -18.03 2.38
N GLY A 368 -19.48 -18.39 1.82
CA GLY A 368 -19.10 -18.10 0.44
C GLY A 368 -18.56 -16.69 0.14
N GLY A 369 -18.39 -15.83 1.15
CA GLY A 369 -17.83 -14.49 0.97
C GLY A 369 -16.30 -14.48 1.02
N TRP A 370 -15.66 -13.58 0.26
CA TRP A 370 -14.22 -13.36 0.30
C TRP A 370 -13.84 -11.93 -0.05
N ILE A 371 -12.67 -11.49 0.44
CA ILE A 371 -11.97 -10.32 -0.10
C ILE A 371 -10.65 -10.76 -0.70
N LYS A 372 -10.46 -10.44 -1.99
CA LYS A 372 -9.17 -10.56 -2.64
C LYS A 372 -8.51 -9.20 -2.69
N SER A 373 -7.20 -9.15 -2.51
CA SER A 373 -6.44 -7.93 -2.69
C SER A 373 -5.16 -8.17 -3.47
N PHE A 374 -4.87 -7.28 -4.41
CA PHE A 374 -3.70 -7.36 -5.29
C PHE A 374 -3.01 -6.01 -5.36
N ASP A 375 -1.76 -5.98 -4.89
CA ASP A 375 -0.85 -4.85 -5.14
C ASP A 375 -0.22 -4.97 -6.53
N LEU A 376 -0.68 -4.12 -7.45
CA LEU A 376 -0.14 -4.06 -8.81
C LEU A 376 1.02 -3.06 -8.94
N GLY A 377 1.39 -2.38 -7.86
CA GLY A 377 2.48 -1.43 -7.81
C GLY A 377 2.25 -0.21 -8.70
N ARG A 378 2.80 -0.23 -9.92
CA ARG A 378 2.71 0.85 -10.94
C ARG A 378 2.46 0.23 -12.30
N VAL A 379 1.48 -0.65 -12.38
CA VAL A 379 1.06 -1.28 -13.63
C VAL A 379 0.04 -0.39 -14.32
N LEU A 380 -0.91 0.17 -13.56
CA LEU A 380 -2.00 1.02 -14.04
C LEU A 380 -1.56 2.49 -14.19
N ASP A 381 -0.53 2.93 -13.46
CA ASP A 381 0.02 4.29 -13.55
C ASP A 381 0.69 4.59 -14.91
N SER A 382 -0.08 5.20 -15.82
CA SER A 382 0.37 5.67 -17.13
C SER A 382 1.10 7.03 -17.11
N SER A 383 1.26 7.67 -15.94
CA SER A 383 1.93 8.98 -15.84
C SER A 383 3.45 8.93 -16.09
N ASN A 384 4.02 7.73 -16.24
CA ASN A 384 5.43 7.54 -16.56
C ASN A 384 5.60 7.05 -17.99
N GLU A 385 5.88 7.95 -18.93
CA GLU A 385 6.05 7.65 -20.35
C GLU A 385 7.04 6.51 -20.63
N THR A 386 8.07 6.34 -19.80
CA THR A 386 9.06 5.25 -19.95
C THR A 386 8.46 3.89 -19.59
N ALA A 387 7.61 3.85 -18.55
CA ALA A 387 6.86 2.66 -18.19
C ALA A 387 5.77 2.35 -19.25
N VAL A 388 5.09 3.38 -19.76
CA VAL A 388 4.08 3.27 -20.81
C VAL A 388 4.66 2.71 -22.12
N LYS A 389 5.83 3.19 -22.56
CA LYS A 389 6.49 2.70 -23.79
C LYS A 389 6.83 1.21 -23.75
N SER A 390 7.04 0.65 -22.56
CA SER A 390 7.34 -0.78 -22.34
C SER A 390 6.10 -1.64 -22.08
N GLN A 391 4.92 -1.04 -21.91
CA GLN A 391 3.64 -1.72 -21.70
C GLN A 391 2.89 -1.87 -23.04
N ARG A 392 3.08 -3.00 -23.71
CA ARG A 392 2.49 -3.29 -25.04
C ARG A 392 0.97 -3.15 -25.07
N TRP A 393 0.29 -3.52 -23.99
CA TRP A 393 -1.16 -3.42 -23.84
C TRP A 393 -1.74 -1.98 -23.91
N LEU A 394 -0.94 -0.93 -23.71
CA LEU A 394 -1.37 0.46 -23.90
C LEU A 394 -1.44 0.89 -25.38
N LYS A 395 -0.86 0.12 -26.31
CA LYS A 395 -0.74 0.51 -27.73
C LYS A 395 -1.87 0.01 -28.65
N GLY A 396 -2.86 -0.74 -28.16
CA GLY A 396 -3.87 -1.33 -29.06
C GLY A 396 -5.20 -1.76 -28.43
N SER A 397 -5.49 -1.40 -27.19
CA SER A 397 -6.54 -2.10 -26.43
C SER A 397 -7.97 -1.61 -26.63
N GLY A 398 -8.25 -0.53 -27.37
CA GLY A 398 -9.64 -0.01 -27.48
C GLY A 398 -10.25 0.42 -26.13
N VAL A 399 -9.53 0.24 -25.03
CA VAL A 399 -9.82 0.78 -23.72
C VAL A 399 -9.53 2.26 -23.80
N THR A 400 -10.59 3.05 -23.87
CA THR A 400 -10.52 4.44 -23.42
C THR A 400 -10.24 4.43 -21.94
N TRP A 401 -8.96 4.32 -21.58
CA TRP A 401 -8.51 4.99 -20.39
C TRP A 401 -8.77 6.46 -20.69
N ARG A 402 -9.90 7.01 -20.24
CA ARG A 402 -10.01 8.46 -20.08
C ARG A 402 -9.04 8.84 -18.98
N VAL A 403 -7.74 8.77 -19.27
CA VAL A 403 -6.74 9.62 -18.64
C VAL A 403 -7.01 10.97 -19.27
N PRO A 404 -7.65 11.92 -18.55
CA PRO A 404 -7.96 13.21 -19.13
C PRO A 404 -6.67 14.04 -19.06
N PHE A 405 -5.72 13.75 -19.94
CA PHE A 405 -4.66 14.69 -20.27
C PHE A 405 -4.49 14.68 -21.79
N LYS A 406 -5.14 15.67 -22.45
CA LYS A 406 -4.36 16.48 -23.38
C LYS A 406 -3.28 17.14 -22.52
N ILE A 407 -2.01 16.99 -22.90
CA ILE A 407 -0.95 17.88 -22.43
C ILE A 407 -1.31 19.31 -22.84
#